data_AF-A0A2H0HTS7-F1
#
_entry.id   AF-A0A2H0HTS7-F1
#
_cell.length_a   1.000
_cell.length_b   1.000
_cell.length_c   1.000
_cell.angle_alpha   90.00
_cell.angle_beta   90.00
_cell.angle_gamma   90.00
#
_symmetry.space_group_name_H-M   'P 1'
#
loop_
_entity.id
_entity.type
_entity.pdbx_description
1 polymer ?
#
loop_
_entity_poly.entity_id
_entity_poly.type
_entity_poly.pdbx_seq_one_letter_code
_entity_poly.pdbx_strand_id
1 'polypeptide(L)'
;MSAGALFLLAIALVVGLLNLGLLVALYRQRQPEAVVDHTPSEAFRRQLEHMERRLVEIGQGIERMSHLRMYDTAGNAGRSYELAHRMASRGASVEQVSLDCGLSFEEAELIVRLHRDNA
;
A
#
# COMPACT_ATOMS: atom_id res chain seq x y z
N MET A 1 75.91 -34.67 18.58
CA MET A 1 75.55 -33.40 17.92
C MET A 1 74.08 -33.33 17.47
N SER A 2 73.30 -34.41 17.56
CA SER A 2 71.89 -34.47 17.12
C SER A 2 70.87 -33.88 18.10
N ALA A 3 71.14 -33.92 19.41
CA ALA A 3 70.19 -33.45 20.43
C ALA A 3 69.88 -31.95 20.34
N GLY A 4 70.90 -31.11 20.07
CA GLY A 4 70.70 -29.67 19.88
C GLY A 4 69.91 -29.34 18.61
N ALA A 5 70.12 -30.10 17.53
CA ALA A 5 69.38 -29.93 16.28
C ALA A 5 67.90 -30.29 16.44
N LEU A 6 67.60 -31.37 17.16
CA LEU A 6 66.22 -31.77 17.47
C LEU A 6 65.50 -30.73 18.33
N PHE A 7 66.21 -30.11 19.29
CA PHE A 7 65.65 -29.06 20.14
C PHE A 7 65.30 -27.78 19.35
N LEU A 8 66.19 -27.35 18.44
CA LEU A 8 65.92 -26.20 17.56
C LEU A 8 64.77 -26.46 16.59
N LEU A 9 64.67 -27.70 16.07
CA LEU A 9 63.56 -28.10 15.19
C LEU A 9 62.23 -28.09 15.94
N ALA A 10 62.21 -28.58 17.19
CA ALA A 10 61.02 -28.54 18.04
C ALA A 10 60.56 -27.11 18.31
N ILE A 11 61.49 -26.19 18.62
CA ILE A 11 61.17 -24.77 18.83
C ILE A 11 60.61 -24.14 17.56
N ALA A 12 61.25 -24.36 16.41
CA ALA A 12 60.80 -23.81 15.13
C ALA A 12 59.38 -24.30 14.78
N LEU A 13 59.06 -25.56 15.07
CA LEU A 13 57.75 -26.14 14.83
C LEU A 13 56.68 -25.52 15.74
N VAL A 14 56.99 -25.35 17.04
CA VAL A 14 56.07 -24.70 17.99
C VAL A 14 55.78 -23.25 17.58
N VAL A 15 56.82 -22.49 17.21
CA VAL A 15 56.66 -21.10 16.74
C VAL A 15 55.85 -21.05 15.45
N GLY A 16 56.10 -21.98 14.51
CA GLY A 16 55.36 -22.09 13.26
C GLY A 16 53.87 -22.36 13.49
N LEU A 17 53.53 -23.30 14.36
CA LEU A 17 52.14 -23.62 14.72
C LEU A 17 51.45 -22.44 15.42
N LEU A 18 52.16 -21.75 16.33
CA LEU A 18 51.62 -20.59 17.02
C LEU A 18 51.29 -19.46 16.02
N ASN A 19 52.21 -19.19 15.08
CA ASN A 19 52.02 -18.17 14.07
C ASN A 19 50.90 -18.54 13.08
N LEU A 20 50.82 -19.81 12.67
CA LEU A 20 49.74 -20.32 11.82
C LEU A 20 48.38 -20.20 12.51
N GLY A 21 48.30 -20.55 13.79
CA GLY A 21 47.09 -20.40 14.60
C GLY A 21 46.65 -18.95 14.72
N LEU A 22 47.60 -18.03 14.94
CA LEU A 22 47.33 -16.60 14.98
C LEU A 22 46.84 -16.09 13.62
N LEU A 23 47.43 -16.55 12.52
CA LEU A 23 47.03 -16.17 11.17
C LEU A 23 45.62 -16.67 10.86
N VAL A 24 45.29 -17.93 11.20
CA VAL A 24 43.93 -18.47 11.05
C VAL A 24 42.93 -17.73 11.93
N ALA A 25 43.29 -17.40 13.17
CA ALA A 25 42.42 -16.64 14.07
C ALA A 25 42.13 -15.24 13.51
N LEU A 26 43.17 -14.54 13.03
CA LEU A 26 43.02 -13.24 12.36
C LEU A 26 42.27 -13.35 11.04
N TYR A 27 42.43 -14.44 10.29
CA TYR A 27 41.71 -14.67 9.04
C TYR A 27 40.22 -14.95 9.28
N ARG A 28 39.90 -15.71 10.32
CA ARG A 28 38.50 -15.93 10.76
C ARG A 28 37.89 -14.68 11.36
N GLN A 29 38.68 -13.86 12.07
CA GLN A 29 38.24 -12.57 12.58
C GLN A 29 38.05 -11.54 11.45
N ARG A 30 38.85 -11.63 10.37
CA ARG A 30 38.70 -10.85 9.15
C ARG A 30 37.65 -11.39 8.20
N GLN A 31 37.18 -12.62 8.35
CA GLN A 31 35.96 -13.08 7.71
C GLN A 31 34.81 -12.45 8.48
N PRO A 32 34.21 -11.36 7.96
CA PRO A 32 32.93 -10.95 8.48
C PRO A 32 31.95 -12.08 8.17
N GLU A 33 30.91 -12.23 8.97
CA GLU A 33 29.73 -12.98 8.58
C GLU A 33 29.39 -12.80 7.08
N ALA A 34 29.21 -13.93 6.40
CA ALA A 34 28.27 -14.12 5.31
C ALA A 34 28.24 -13.05 4.20
N VAL A 35 28.82 -13.39 3.04
CA VAL A 35 28.08 -13.14 1.80
C VAL A 35 27.30 -14.41 1.50
N VAL A 36 26.18 -14.57 2.21
CA VAL A 36 24.99 -15.17 1.62
C VAL A 36 24.81 -14.45 0.30
N ASP A 37 24.74 -15.24 -0.76
CA ASP A 37 24.41 -14.85 -2.13
C ASP A 37 23.49 -13.63 -2.16
N HIS A 38 24.08 -12.43 -2.26
CA HIS A 38 23.37 -11.22 -2.58
C HIS A 38 23.05 -11.31 -4.07
N THR A 39 22.20 -12.26 -4.44
CA THR A 39 21.49 -12.12 -5.68
C THR A 39 20.66 -10.84 -5.54
N PRO A 40 20.84 -9.85 -6.42
CA PRO A 40 20.00 -8.65 -6.43
C PRO A 40 18.51 -9.00 -6.42
N SER A 41 18.14 -10.22 -6.85
CA SER A 41 16.78 -10.74 -6.81
C SER A 41 16.13 -10.78 -5.43
N GLU A 42 16.82 -11.02 -4.30
CA GLU A 42 16.12 -11.10 -3.00
C GLU A 42 15.70 -9.72 -2.48
N ALA A 43 16.56 -8.71 -2.63
CA ALA A 43 16.21 -7.33 -2.31
C ALA A 43 15.12 -6.81 -3.26
N PHE A 44 15.23 -7.11 -4.57
CA PHE A 44 14.19 -6.78 -5.55
C PHE A 44 12.88 -7.53 -5.28
N ARG A 45 12.90 -8.81 -4.87
CA ARG A 45 11.69 -9.57 -4.50
C ARG A 45 11.00 -8.97 -3.29
N ARG A 46 11.75 -8.63 -2.24
CA ARG A 46 11.17 -7.95 -1.07
C ARG A 46 10.56 -6.60 -1.44
N GLN A 47 11.20 -5.86 -2.35
CA GLN A 47 10.69 -4.59 -2.84
C GLN A 47 9.41 -4.79 -3.67
N LEU A 48 9.35 -5.82 -4.52
CA LEU A 48 8.15 -6.19 -5.28
C LEU A 48 6.99 -6.62 -4.37
N GLU A 49 7.25 -7.49 -3.39
CA GLU A 49 6.24 -7.91 -2.40
C GLU A 49 5.73 -6.74 -1.55
N HIS A 50 6.58 -5.75 -1.28
CA HIS A 50 6.17 -4.53 -0.59
C HIS A 50 5.30 -3.64 -1.49
N MET A 51 5.65 -3.51 -2.77
CA MET A 51 4.84 -2.77 -3.74
C MET A 51 3.48 -3.43 -4.01
N GLU A 52 3.43 -4.76 -4.12
CA GLU A 52 2.20 -5.52 -4.30
C GLU A 52 1.23 -5.29 -3.13
N ARG A 53 1.73 -5.38 -1.89
CA ARG A 53 0.92 -5.10 -0.69
C ARG A 53 0.35 -3.69 -0.70
N ARG A 54 1.16 -2.69 -1.06
CA ARG A 54 0.70 -1.28 -1.15
C ARG A 54 -0.36 -1.10 -2.24
N LEU A 55 -0.25 -1.79 -3.37
CA LEU A 55 -1.25 -1.74 -4.44
C LEU A 55 -2.59 -2.34 -3.99
N VAL A 56 -2.56 -3.45 -3.25
CA VAL A 56 -3.78 -4.06 -2.69
C VAL A 56 -4.44 -3.12 -1.68
N GLU A 57 -3.67 -2.50 -0.79
CA GLU A 57 -4.20 -1.52 0.18
C GLU A 57 -4.83 -0.30 -0.50
N ILE A 58 -4.18 0.23 -1.55
CA ILE A 58 -4.71 1.35 -2.34
C ILE A 58 -5.99 0.92 -3.06
N GLY A 59 -6.01 -0.25 -3.69
CA GLY A 59 -7.19 -0.79 -4.37
C GLY A 59 -8.39 -0.93 -3.42
N GLN A 60 -8.16 -1.52 -2.25
CA GLN A 60 -9.19 -1.65 -1.21
C GLN A 60 -9.65 -0.29 -0.65
N GLY A 61 -8.74 0.68 -0.53
CA GLY A 61 -9.07 2.04 -0.12
C GLY A 61 -9.97 2.76 -1.13
N ILE A 62 -9.67 2.61 -2.43
CA ILE A 62 -10.47 3.20 -3.52
C ILE A 62 -11.85 2.54 -3.58
N GLU A 63 -11.92 1.22 -3.47
CA GLU A 63 -13.19 0.48 -3.49
C GLU A 63 -14.09 0.88 -2.30
N ARG A 64 -13.53 0.99 -1.08
CA ARG A 64 -14.31 1.48 0.06
C ARG A 64 -14.76 2.93 -0.13
N MET A 65 -13.90 3.79 -0.67
CA MET A 65 -14.23 5.21 -0.88
C MET A 65 -15.28 5.39 -1.98
N SER A 66 -15.24 4.58 -3.06
CA SER A 66 -16.25 4.62 -4.11
C SER A 66 -17.61 4.13 -3.60
N HIS A 67 -17.63 3.06 -2.80
CA HIS A 67 -18.86 2.58 -2.17
C HIS A 67 -19.48 3.61 -1.21
N LEU A 68 -18.66 4.29 -0.41
CA LEU A 68 -19.15 5.35 0.50
C LEU A 68 -19.72 6.54 -0.28
N ARG A 69 -19.00 7.03 -1.31
CA ARG A 69 -19.51 8.13 -2.16
C ARG A 69 -20.80 7.75 -2.87
N MET A 70 -20.90 6.52 -3.39
CA MET A 70 -22.10 6.07 -4.08
C MET A 70 -23.30 5.98 -3.14
N TYR A 71 -23.10 5.54 -1.88
CA TYR A 71 -24.17 5.46 -0.89
C TYR A 71 -24.65 6.84 -0.42
N ASP A 72 -23.74 7.77 -0.15
CA ASP A 72 -24.10 9.14 0.25
C ASP A 72 -24.81 9.89 -0.87
N THR A 73 -24.36 9.72 -2.12
CA THR A 73 -24.99 10.38 -3.27
C THR A 73 -26.36 9.79 -3.57
N ALA A 74 -26.51 8.45 -3.53
CA ALA A 74 -27.79 7.80 -3.76
C ALA A 74 -28.83 8.09 -2.65
N GLY A 75 -28.40 8.09 -1.38
CA GLY A 75 -29.28 8.38 -0.25
C GLY A 75 -29.76 9.83 -0.21
N ASN A 76 -28.86 10.78 -0.49
CA ASN A 76 -29.22 12.20 -0.51
C ASN A 76 -30.06 12.57 -1.74
N ALA A 77 -29.71 12.04 -2.92
CA ALA A 77 -30.48 12.26 -4.13
C ALA A 77 -31.90 11.67 -4.01
N GLY A 78 -32.06 10.44 -3.48
CA GLY A 78 -33.39 9.85 -3.30
C GLY A 78 -34.34 10.73 -2.48
N ARG A 79 -33.84 11.31 -1.38
CA ARG A 79 -34.63 12.22 -0.53
C ARG A 79 -34.96 13.54 -1.21
N SER A 80 -34.05 14.13 -1.99
CA SER A 80 -34.32 15.36 -2.73
C SER A 80 -35.34 15.13 -3.85
N TYR A 81 -35.27 14.01 -4.56
CA TYR A 81 -36.26 13.62 -5.56
C TYR A 81 -37.66 13.40 -4.96
N GLU A 82 -37.78 12.70 -3.83
CA GLU A 82 -39.06 12.55 -3.14
C GLU A 82 -39.68 13.89 -2.72
N LEU A 83 -38.85 14.83 -2.25
CA LEU A 83 -39.31 16.17 -1.90
C LEU A 83 -39.76 16.94 -3.15
N ALA A 84 -38.99 16.86 -4.24
CA ALA A 84 -39.31 17.48 -5.52
C ALA A 84 -40.65 16.96 -6.08
N HIS A 85 -40.91 15.66 -5.99
CA HIS A 85 -42.20 15.06 -6.35
C HIS A 85 -43.37 15.66 -5.55
N ARG A 86 -43.22 15.79 -4.23
CA ARG A 86 -44.25 16.40 -3.38
C ARG A 86 -44.46 17.88 -3.71
N MET A 87 -43.40 18.63 -3.98
CA MET A 87 -43.51 20.04 -4.36
C MET A 87 -44.17 20.21 -5.73
N ALA A 88 -43.76 19.42 -6.72
CA ALA A 88 -44.35 19.42 -8.05
C ALA A 88 -45.83 19.04 -8.02
N SER A 89 -46.22 18.04 -7.22
CA SER A 89 -47.63 17.67 -7.02
C SER A 89 -48.50 18.78 -6.40
N ARG A 90 -47.87 19.75 -5.71
CA ARG A 90 -48.53 20.94 -5.14
C ARG A 90 -48.50 22.14 -6.09
N GLY A 91 -47.98 21.97 -7.30
CA GLY A 91 -47.88 23.03 -8.31
C GLY A 91 -46.72 24.01 -8.11
N ALA A 92 -45.65 23.60 -7.42
CA ALA A 92 -44.44 24.42 -7.29
C ALA A 92 -43.79 24.70 -8.66
N SER A 93 -43.16 25.87 -8.80
CA SER A 93 -42.46 26.24 -10.04
C SER A 93 -41.13 25.48 -10.20
N VAL A 94 -40.62 25.44 -11.43
CA VAL A 94 -39.33 24.80 -11.74
C VAL A 94 -38.19 25.44 -10.94
N GLU A 95 -38.18 26.77 -10.78
CA GLU A 95 -37.15 27.44 -9.96
C GLU A 95 -37.24 27.08 -8.48
N GLN A 96 -38.45 26.92 -7.94
CA GLN A 96 -38.64 26.54 -6.54
C GLN A 96 -38.17 25.10 -6.29
N VAL A 97 -38.51 24.18 -7.19
CA VAL A 97 -38.11 22.77 -7.08
C VAL A 97 -36.60 22.62 -7.20
N SER A 98 -35.94 23.34 -8.13
CA SER A 98 -34.49 23.27 -8.28
C SER A 98 -33.73 23.82 -7.07
N LEU A 99 -34.15 24.98 -6.55
CA LEU A 99 -33.51 25.62 -5.40
C LEU A 99 -33.73 24.84 -4.09
N ASP A 100 -34.97 24.43 -3.80
CA ASP A 100 -35.31 23.82 -2.51
C ASP A 100 -34.89 22.35 -2.43
N CYS A 101 -34.80 21.65 -3.57
CA CYS A 101 -34.39 20.25 -3.61
C CYS A 101 -32.92 20.07 -4.04
N GLY A 102 -32.22 21.12 -4.42
CA GLY A 102 -30.82 21.04 -4.88
C GLY A 102 -30.65 20.22 -6.16
N LEU A 103 -31.66 20.24 -7.03
CA LEU A 103 -31.67 19.55 -8.32
C LEU A 103 -31.20 20.49 -9.43
N SER A 104 -30.67 19.94 -10.51
CA SER A 104 -30.41 20.75 -11.70
C SER A 104 -31.72 21.28 -12.28
N PHE A 105 -31.62 22.38 -13.04
CA PHE A 105 -32.79 23.00 -13.67
C PHE A 105 -33.53 22.03 -14.61
N GLU A 106 -32.78 21.20 -15.34
CA GLU A 106 -33.31 20.19 -16.26
C GLU A 106 -34.07 19.07 -15.53
N GLU A 107 -33.53 18.58 -14.41
CA GLU A 107 -34.20 17.58 -13.55
C GLU A 107 -35.49 18.15 -12.95
N ALA A 108 -35.46 19.39 -12.46
CA ALA A 108 -36.64 20.06 -11.92
C ALA A 108 -37.72 20.29 -12.99
N GLU A 109 -37.33 20.70 -14.21
CA GLU A 109 -38.26 20.90 -15.32
C GLU A 109 -38.97 19.59 -15.69
N LEU A 110 -38.22 18.48 -15.76
CA LEU A 110 -38.77 17.17 -16.05
C LEU A 110 -39.81 16.73 -15.00
N ILE A 111 -39.49 16.88 -13.71
CA ILE A 111 -40.38 16.49 -12.62
C ILE A 111 -41.67 17.33 -12.65
N VAL A 112 -41.54 18.65 -12.83
CA VAL A 112 -42.70 19.56 -12.87
C VAL A 112 -43.59 19.26 -14.08
N ARG A 113 -43.00 19.04 -15.27
CA ARG A 113 -43.76 18.64 -16.47
C ARG A 113 -44.52 17.34 -16.26
N LEU A 114 -43.85 16.32 -15.72
CA LEU A 114 -44.47 15.03 -15.45
C LEU A 114 -45.70 15.12 -14.54
N HIS A 115 -45.69 16.02 -13.54
CA HIS A 115 -46.82 16.17 -12.61
C HIS A 115 -47.90 17.08 -13.17
N ARG A 116 -47.54 18.05 -14.01
CA ARG A 116 -48.49 18.91 -14.70
C ARG A 116 -49.30 18.16 -15.75
N ASP A 117 -48.71 17.17 -16.41
CA ASP A 117 -49.38 16.35 -17.42
C ASP A 117 -50.28 15.26 -16.80
N ASN A 118 -50.06 14.93 -15.51
CA ASN A 118 -50.80 13.91 -14.76
C ASN A 118 -51.84 14.48 -13.76
N ALA A 119 -52.05 15.81 -13.74
CA ALA A 119 -53.02 16.51 -12.89
C ALA A 119 -54.20 17.04 -13.73
#